data_AF-A0A7X9XZQ9-F1
#
_entry.id   AF-A0A7X9XZQ9-F1
#
_cell.length_a   1.000
_cell.length_b   1.000
_cell.length_c   1.000
_cell.angle_alpha   90.00
_cell.angle_beta   90.00
_cell.angle_gamma   90.00
#
_symmetry.space_group_name_H-M   'P 1'
#
loop_
_entity.id
_entity.type
_entity.pdbx_description
1 polymer ?
#
loop_
_entity_poly.entity_id
_entity_poly.type
_entity_poly.pdbx_seq_one_letter_code
_entity_poly.pdbx_strand_id
1 'polypeptide(L)'
;MDDSRRPADAPDPEAERLRRLEALLARRGLPMRRLATGRGHVPEALASASRDQRSLVVHAKGFPWAGPNGCAAWVEGVFQWSGLGLERGDARELYERHCTLEDPGELRVGMIVAVPRCPASPQAARHGHVGIYVGDGMVMDSADSGVRTVPLALWYGAYGAWEQPRWGWMRGVALA
;
A
#
# COMPACT_ATOMS: atom_id res chain seq x y z
N MET A 1 -8.13 -44.11 -23.08
CA MET A 1 -9.09 -43.13 -22.53
C MET A 1 -8.63 -42.83 -21.12
N ASP A 2 -7.81 -41.80 -20.98
CA ASP A 2 -7.44 -41.25 -19.68
C ASP A 2 -7.79 -39.77 -19.75
N ASP A 3 -8.96 -39.45 -19.20
CA ASP A 3 -9.53 -38.11 -19.13
C ASP A 3 -8.80 -37.35 -18.02
N SER A 4 -7.57 -36.93 -18.34
CA SER A 4 -6.82 -35.96 -17.54
C SER A 4 -7.53 -34.61 -17.65
N ARG A 5 -8.55 -34.45 -16.81
CA ARG A 5 -9.25 -33.21 -16.56
C ARG A 5 -8.23 -32.18 -16.08
N ARG A 6 -7.81 -31.27 -16.97
CA ARG A 6 -7.06 -30.06 -16.60
C ARG A 6 -7.78 -29.39 -15.41
N PRO A 7 -7.07 -28.91 -14.37
CA PRO A 7 -7.73 -28.14 -13.32
C PRO A 7 -8.21 -26.82 -13.95
N ALA A 8 -9.49 -26.75 -14.27
CA ALA A 8 -10.16 -25.54 -14.66
C ALA A 8 -10.43 -24.67 -13.42
N ASP A 9 -10.04 -23.40 -13.50
CA ASP A 9 -10.61 -22.24 -12.82
C ASP A 9 -10.79 -22.29 -11.28
N ALA A 10 -9.70 -22.45 -10.54
CA ALA A 10 -9.70 -21.87 -9.19
C ALA A 10 -9.79 -20.33 -9.33
N PRO A 11 -10.79 -19.67 -8.72
CA PRO A 11 -10.92 -18.22 -8.81
C PRO A 11 -9.66 -17.57 -8.23
N ASP A 12 -9.16 -16.54 -8.92
CA ASP A 12 -8.01 -15.74 -8.47
C ASP A 12 -8.17 -15.39 -6.97
N PRO A 13 -7.21 -15.80 -6.10
CA PRO A 13 -7.27 -15.53 -4.67
C PRO A 13 -7.42 -14.05 -4.33
N GLU A 14 -6.84 -13.15 -5.12
CA GLU A 14 -7.01 -11.70 -4.91
C GLU A 14 -8.43 -11.25 -5.22
N ALA A 15 -8.97 -11.65 -6.37
CA ALA A 15 -10.36 -11.38 -6.73
C ALA A 15 -11.36 -11.86 -5.66
N GLU A 16 -11.13 -13.02 -5.05
CA GLU A 16 -11.96 -13.50 -3.95
C GLU A 16 -11.85 -12.65 -2.69
N ARG A 17 -10.64 -12.23 -2.33
CA ARG A 17 -10.44 -11.32 -1.19
C ARG A 17 -11.10 -9.96 -1.43
N LEU A 18 -11.05 -9.44 -2.67
CA LEU A 18 -11.69 -8.19 -3.05
C LEU A 18 -13.21 -8.29 -2.93
N ARG A 19 -13.83 -9.39 -3.41
CA ARG A 19 -15.27 -9.64 -3.24
C ARG A 19 -15.68 -9.69 -1.77
N ARG A 20 -14.89 -10.37 -0.92
CA ARG A 20 -15.15 -10.43 0.53
C ARG A 20 -15.06 -9.06 1.18
N LEU A 21 -14.05 -8.27 0.81
CA LEU A 21 -13.87 -6.91 1.31
C LEU A 21 -15.06 -6.01 0.91
N GLU A 22 -15.49 -6.08 -0.34
CA GLU A 22 -16.65 -5.34 -0.85
C GLU A 22 -17.91 -5.67 -0.05
N ALA A 23 -18.18 -6.95 0.19
CA ALA A 23 -19.30 -7.39 1.02
C ALA A 23 -19.21 -6.89 2.47
N LEU A 24 -18.02 -6.89 3.07
CA LEU A 24 -17.80 -6.38 4.43
C LEU A 24 -18.03 -4.87 4.54
N LEU A 25 -17.56 -4.09 3.56
CA LEU A 25 -17.77 -2.65 3.49
C LEU A 25 -19.25 -2.32 3.25
N ALA A 26 -19.91 -3.03 2.33
CA ALA A 26 -21.33 -2.86 2.05
C ALA A 26 -22.20 -3.12 3.29
N ARG A 27 -21.88 -4.15 4.09
CA ARG A 27 -22.57 -4.42 5.38
C ARG A 27 -22.41 -3.30 6.41
N ARG A 28 -21.39 -2.44 6.25
CA ARG A 28 -21.13 -1.26 7.09
C ARG A 28 -21.65 0.04 6.44
N GLY A 29 -22.32 -0.05 5.28
CA GLY A 29 -22.77 1.13 4.52
C GLY A 29 -21.63 1.96 3.93
N LEU A 30 -20.46 1.34 3.72
CA LEU A 30 -19.27 2.01 3.20
C LEU A 30 -19.02 1.62 1.74
N PRO A 31 -18.67 2.56 0.86
CA PRO A 31 -18.28 2.23 -0.51
C PRO A 31 -16.90 1.59 -0.53
N MET A 32 -16.67 0.67 -1.47
CA MET A 32 -15.33 0.18 -1.78
C MET A 32 -14.78 0.97 -2.96
N ARG A 33 -13.66 1.66 -2.75
CA ARG A 33 -12.93 2.31 -3.84
C ARG A 33 -12.13 1.27 -4.63
N ARG A 34 -12.13 1.39 -5.96
CA ARG A 34 -11.36 0.51 -6.85
C ARG A 34 -10.16 1.24 -7.42
N LEU A 35 -9.02 0.54 -7.47
CA LEU A 35 -7.82 1.02 -8.13
C LEU A 35 -7.99 0.91 -9.64
N ALA A 36 -7.78 2.00 -10.37
CA ALA A 36 -7.91 2.04 -11.83
C ALA A 36 -6.67 1.44 -12.52
N THR A 37 -6.60 0.11 -12.60
CA THR A 37 -5.52 -0.59 -13.33
C THR A 37 -5.96 -0.97 -14.75
N GLY A 38 -5.04 -0.89 -15.74
CA GLY A 38 -5.35 -1.09 -17.16
C GLY A 38 -4.18 -0.78 -18.09
N ARG A 39 -4.37 -0.81 -19.42
CA ARG A 39 -3.29 -0.52 -20.40
C ARG A 39 -2.70 0.88 -20.15
N GLY A 40 -1.48 0.93 -19.60
CA GLY A 40 -0.76 2.17 -19.25
C GLY A 40 -0.84 2.56 -17.77
N HIS A 41 -1.79 2.03 -17.01
CA HIS A 41 -2.01 2.32 -15.58
C HIS A 41 -1.53 1.15 -14.71
N VAL A 42 -0.28 0.73 -14.92
CA VAL A 42 0.31 -0.42 -14.21
C VAL A 42 1.45 0.07 -13.33
N PRO A 43 1.37 -0.14 -12.01
CA PRO A 43 2.47 0.13 -11.09
C PRO A 43 3.77 -0.58 -11.46
N GLU A 44 4.90 0.02 -11.09
CA GLU A 44 6.22 -0.54 -11.38
C GLU A 44 6.40 -1.94 -10.78
N ALA A 45 6.93 -2.86 -11.59
CA ALA A 45 7.35 -4.19 -11.14
C ALA A 45 8.65 -4.12 -10.34
N LEU A 46 8.81 -4.95 -9.30
CA LEU A 46 10.03 -4.97 -8.48
C LEU A 46 11.28 -5.33 -9.31
N ALA A 47 11.12 -6.14 -10.35
CA ALA A 47 12.20 -6.51 -11.26
C ALA A 47 12.74 -5.31 -12.07
N SER A 48 11.91 -4.30 -12.32
CA SER A 48 12.27 -3.08 -13.04
C SER A 48 12.84 -2.00 -12.12
N ALA A 49 12.72 -2.19 -10.81
CA ALA A 49 13.14 -1.21 -9.81
C ALA A 49 14.67 -1.07 -9.76
N SER A 50 15.09 0.15 -9.47
CA SER A 50 16.47 0.55 -9.29
C SER A 50 17.16 -0.16 -8.13
N ARG A 51 18.46 0.10 -7.97
CA ARG A 51 19.21 -0.46 -6.84
C ARG A 51 18.72 0.13 -5.51
N ASP A 52 18.52 1.44 -5.43
CA ASP A 52 18.14 2.11 -4.18
C ASP A 52 16.68 1.79 -3.80
N GLN A 53 15.79 1.68 -4.79
CA GLN A 53 14.42 1.22 -4.60
C GLN A 53 14.39 -0.20 -3.99
N ARG A 54 15.16 -1.14 -4.57
CA ARG A 54 15.25 -2.52 -4.05
C ARG A 54 15.88 -2.56 -2.66
N SER A 55 16.90 -1.73 -2.40
CA SER A 55 17.53 -1.61 -1.08
C SER A 55 16.51 -1.21 0.00
N LEU A 56 15.70 -0.19 -0.27
CA LEU A 56 14.63 0.21 0.64
C LEU A 56 13.61 -0.90 0.88
N VAL A 57 13.24 -1.68 -0.15
CA VAL A 57 12.36 -2.84 0.02
C VAL A 57 12.98 -3.90 0.94
N VAL A 58 14.30 -4.12 0.88
CA VAL A 58 14.98 -5.04 1.82
C VAL A 58 14.90 -4.51 3.25
N HIS A 59 15.16 -3.22 3.47
CA HIS A 59 15.03 -2.64 4.81
C HIS A 59 13.58 -2.66 5.32
N ALA A 60 12.59 -2.39 4.47
CA ALA A 60 11.18 -2.51 4.81
C ALA A 60 10.85 -3.92 5.31
N LYS A 61 11.36 -4.95 4.63
CA LYS A 61 11.17 -6.36 5.03
C LYS A 61 11.82 -6.72 6.37
N GLY A 62 12.92 -6.06 6.73
CA GLY A 62 13.63 -6.30 7.98
C GLY A 62 13.17 -5.44 9.16
N PHE A 63 12.42 -4.36 8.92
CA PHE A 63 12.15 -3.37 9.96
C PHE A 63 11.02 -3.84 10.89
N PRO A 64 11.25 -3.87 12.22
CA PRO A 64 10.31 -4.43 13.18
C PRO A 64 9.00 -3.65 13.24
N TRP A 65 7.95 -4.32 13.69
CA TRP A 65 6.64 -3.70 13.91
C TRP A 65 6.73 -2.56 14.94
N ALA A 66 6.21 -1.39 14.58
CA ALA A 66 6.22 -0.20 15.43
C ALA A 66 5.08 -0.15 16.46
N GLY A 67 4.30 -1.23 16.57
CA GLY A 67 3.12 -1.32 17.44
C GLY A 67 1.83 -0.79 16.78
N PRO A 68 0.69 -0.90 17.48
CA PRO A 68 -0.60 -0.44 16.98
C PRO A 68 -0.60 1.06 16.69
N ASN A 69 -1.25 1.48 15.60
CA ASN A 69 -1.22 2.86 15.11
C ASN A 69 0.18 3.42 14.76
N GLY A 70 1.22 2.58 14.71
CA GLY A 70 2.60 2.99 14.41
C GLY A 70 2.93 3.04 12.92
N CYS A 71 1.94 3.16 12.01
CA CYS A 71 2.16 3.07 10.57
C CYS A 71 3.19 4.09 10.05
N ALA A 72 3.05 5.36 10.44
CA ALA A 72 3.98 6.41 10.05
C ALA A 72 5.35 6.23 10.70
N ALA A 73 5.41 5.90 12.01
CA ALA A 73 6.67 5.61 12.71
C ALA A 73 7.45 4.44 12.07
N TRP A 74 6.75 3.43 11.55
CA TRP A 74 7.37 2.34 10.80
C TRP A 74 7.95 2.84 9.47
N VAL A 75 7.20 3.63 8.69
CA VAL A 75 7.71 4.22 7.44
C VAL A 75 8.92 5.13 7.72
N GLU A 76 8.84 6.00 8.72
CA GLU A 76 9.94 6.84 9.20
C GLU A 76 11.20 6.02 9.48
N GLY A 77 11.06 4.94 10.24
CA GLY A 77 12.15 4.05 10.62
C GLY A 77 12.77 3.33 9.42
N VAL A 78 11.97 2.88 8.46
CA VAL A 78 12.47 2.26 7.22
C VAL A 78 13.29 3.24 6.38
N PHE A 79 12.81 4.47 6.21
CA PHE A 79 13.52 5.51 5.46
C PHE A 79 14.81 5.92 6.16
N GLN A 80 14.76 6.08 7.49
CA GLN A 80 15.94 6.39 8.30
C GLN A 80 16.99 5.27 8.20
N TRP A 81 16.58 4.01 8.32
CA TRP A 81 17.48 2.86 8.21
C TRP A 81 18.08 2.73 6.80
N SER A 82 17.33 3.12 5.78
CA SER A 82 17.79 3.16 4.39
C SER A 82 18.74 4.33 4.08
N GLY A 83 19.06 5.19 5.04
CA GLY A 83 19.91 6.36 4.83
C GLY A 83 19.25 7.48 4.02
N LEU A 84 17.93 7.43 3.85
CA LEU A 84 17.15 8.40 3.05
C LEU A 84 16.67 9.61 3.86
N GLY A 85 17.09 9.70 5.11
CA GLY A 85 16.75 10.77 6.04
C GLY A 85 15.49 10.49 6.87
N LEU A 86 15.19 11.44 7.77
CA LEU A 86 14.08 11.39 8.69
C LEU A 86 13.06 12.47 8.29
N GLU A 87 11.79 12.11 8.19
CA GLU A 87 10.68 13.02 7.92
C GLU A 87 9.51 12.61 8.82
N ARG A 88 9.19 13.43 9.82
CA ARG A 88 8.23 13.07 10.87
C ARG A 88 6.81 13.47 10.51
N GLY A 89 5.84 12.69 10.95
CA GLY A 89 4.44 13.10 10.96
C GLY A 89 3.50 11.92 11.08
N ASP A 90 2.21 12.20 11.19
CA ASP A 90 1.21 11.16 11.01
C ASP A 90 0.96 10.85 9.53
N ALA A 91 0.18 9.79 9.24
CA ALA A 91 -0.04 9.37 7.86
C ALA A 91 -0.81 10.42 7.02
N ARG A 92 -1.61 11.28 7.65
CA ARG A 92 -2.30 12.39 6.99
C ARG A 92 -1.32 13.49 6.62
N GLU A 93 -0.44 13.86 7.53
CA GLU A 93 0.60 14.84 7.28
C GLU A 93 1.54 14.38 6.14
N LEU A 94 1.94 13.11 6.15
CA LEU A 94 2.74 12.51 5.07
C LEU A 94 1.97 12.47 3.75
N TYR A 95 0.67 12.18 3.78
CA TYR A 95 -0.20 12.24 2.61
C TYR A 95 -0.24 13.66 2.02
N GLU A 96 -0.55 14.67 2.83
CA GLU A 96 -0.71 16.07 2.41
C GLU A 96 0.61 16.65 1.86
N ARG A 97 1.76 16.24 2.42
CA ARG A 97 3.07 16.76 1.99
C ARG A 97 3.64 16.06 0.76
N HIS A 98 3.39 14.77 0.57
CA HIS A 98 4.16 13.98 -0.40
C HIS A 98 3.30 13.22 -1.41
N CYS A 99 2.01 12.99 -1.14
CA CYS A 99 1.18 12.14 -1.99
C CYS A 99 0.35 12.97 -2.99
N THR A 100 0.98 13.33 -4.11
CA THR A 100 0.36 14.13 -5.19
C THR A 100 -0.09 13.32 -6.39
N LEU A 101 0.30 12.04 -6.49
CA LEU A 101 0.04 11.19 -7.64
C LEU A 101 -1.15 10.27 -7.40
N GLU A 102 -1.94 10.06 -8.45
CA GLU A 102 -3.16 9.24 -8.42
C GLU A 102 -3.21 8.17 -9.52
N ASP A 103 -2.38 8.29 -10.57
CA ASP A 103 -2.32 7.32 -11.67
C ASP A 103 -1.40 6.14 -11.32
N PRO A 104 -1.92 4.89 -11.26
CA PRO A 104 -1.10 3.73 -10.90
C PRO A 104 0.11 3.53 -11.82
N GLY A 105 0.07 4.03 -13.06
CA GLY A 105 1.21 4.05 -13.99
C GLY A 105 2.36 4.96 -13.54
N GLU A 106 2.14 5.86 -12.58
CA GLU A 106 3.15 6.73 -11.96
C GLU A 106 3.68 6.15 -10.64
N LEU A 107 3.08 5.09 -10.11
CA LEU A 107 3.49 4.46 -8.87
C LEU A 107 4.82 3.71 -9.06
N ARG A 108 5.84 4.07 -8.29
CA ARG A 108 7.20 3.52 -8.31
C ARG A 108 7.54 2.86 -6.99
N VAL A 109 8.37 1.81 -7.03
CA VAL A 109 8.86 1.10 -5.84
C VAL A 109 9.54 2.08 -4.89
N GLY A 110 9.19 2.00 -3.62
CA GLY A 110 9.68 2.89 -2.56
C GLY A 110 8.91 4.19 -2.38
N MET A 111 7.94 4.52 -3.24
CA MET A 111 6.98 5.57 -2.92
C MET A 111 6.14 5.19 -1.70
N ILE A 112 5.78 6.19 -0.89
CA ILE A 112 4.78 5.98 0.15
C ILE A 112 3.39 5.94 -0.49
N VAL A 113 2.51 5.09 0.05
CA VAL A 113 1.10 5.01 -0.32
C VAL A 113 0.30 5.35 0.92
N ALA A 114 -0.49 6.41 0.87
CA ALA A 114 -1.17 6.94 2.05
C ALA A 114 -2.64 7.27 1.76
N VAL A 115 -3.45 7.28 2.81
CA VAL A 115 -4.79 7.87 2.84
C VAL A 115 -4.86 8.79 4.06
N PRO A 116 -5.47 9.98 3.97
CA PRO A 116 -5.45 10.93 5.09
C PRO A 116 -6.44 10.54 6.18
N ARG A 117 -7.53 9.84 5.85
CA ARG A 117 -8.58 9.41 6.78
C ARG A 117 -9.27 8.14 6.27
N CYS A 118 -9.55 7.18 7.16
CA CYS A 118 -10.25 5.95 6.80
C CYS A 118 -11.04 5.32 7.97
N PRO A 119 -12.04 4.45 7.68
CA PRO A 119 -12.91 3.83 8.70
C PRO A 119 -12.29 2.62 9.44
N ALA A 120 -10.97 2.46 9.38
CA ALA A 120 -10.30 1.29 9.95
C ALA A 120 -10.25 1.31 11.48
N SER A 121 -10.01 2.48 12.08
CA SER A 121 -9.96 2.69 13.53
C SER A 121 -10.23 4.15 13.89
N PRO A 122 -10.51 4.49 15.17
CA PRO A 122 -10.65 5.89 15.59
C PRO A 122 -9.40 6.74 15.34
N GLN A 123 -8.21 6.14 15.42
CA GLN A 123 -6.95 6.82 15.08
C GLN A 123 -6.83 7.03 13.57
N ALA A 124 -7.12 6.00 12.77
CA ALA A 124 -7.05 6.11 11.32
C ALA A 124 -8.12 7.06 10.74
N ALA A 125 -9.20 7.31 11.48
CA ALA A 125 -10.20 8.33 11.14
C ALA A 125 -9.68 9.78 11.26
N ARG A 126 -8.67 10.01 12.09
CA ARG A 126 -8.03 11.32 12.32
C ARG A 126 -6.73 11.47 11.54
N HIS A 127 -5.93 10.41 11.55
CA HIS A 127 -4.53 10.43 11.14
C HIS A 127 -4.25 9.61 9.89
N GLY A 128 -5.24 8.88 9.36
CA GLY A 128 -5.07 8.11 8.13
C GLY A 128 -4.30 6.82 8.30
N HIS A 129 -3.75 6.31 7.20
CA HIS A 129 -2.89 5.14 7.18
C HIS A 129 -1.86 5.26 6.04
N VAL A 130 -0.65 4.76 6.27
CA VAL A 130 0.46 4.83 5.31
C VAL A 130 1.23 3.51 5.24
N GLY A 131 1.71 3.18 4.05
CA GLY A 131 2.63 2.09 3.78
C GLY A 131 3.62 2.46 2.68
N ILE A 132 4.41 1.49 2.25
CA ILE A 132 5.41 1.61 1.18
C ILE A 132 5.01 0.71 0.03
N TYR A 133 5.02 1.22 -1.20
CA TYR A 133 4.85 0.37 -2.38
C TYR A 133 6.14 -0.43 -2.62
N VAL A 134 6.02 -1.76 -2.63
CA VAL A 134 7.17 -2.69 -2.69
C VAL A 134 7.31 -3.40 -4.04
N GLY A 135 6.57 -2.93 -5.05
CA GLY A 135 6.57 -3.49 -6.40
C GLY A 135 5.51 -4.58 -6.60
N ASP A 136 5.32 -4.97 -7.87
CA ASP A 136 4.46 -6.07 -8.29
C ASP A 136 3.01 -5.94 -7.81
N GLY A 137 2.50 -4.71 -7.72
CA GLY A 137 1.15 -4.45 -7.23
C GLY A 137 0.99 -4.70 -5.72
N MET A 138 2.08 -4.68 -4.93
CA MET A 138 2.05 -4.96 -3.49
C MET A 138 2.44 -3.73 -2.66
N VAL A 139 1.80 -3.59 -1.50
CA VAL A 139 2.13 -2.59 -0.47
C VAL A 139 2.55 -3.30 0.80
N MET A 140 3.59 -2.79 1.46
CA MET A 140 3.98 -3.20 2.79
C MET A 140 3.60 -2.12 3.80
N ASP A 141 2.85 -2.49 4.83
CA ASP A 141 2.36 -1.57 5.86
C ASP A 141 2.53 -2.16 7.27
N SER A 142 2.70 -1.29 8.25
CA SER A 142 2.60 -1.64 9.68
C SER A 142 1.17 -1.42 10.13
N ALA A 143 0.38 -2.49 10.11
CA ALA A 143 -1.01 -2.50 10.55
C ALA A 143 -1.11 -2.75 12.08
N ASP A 144 -2.33 -2.75 12.62
CA ASP A 144 -2.59 -2.88 14.06
C ASP A 144 -2.13 -4.21 14.69
N SER A 145 -1.78 -5.22 13.89
CA SER A 145 -1.37 -6.56 14.37
C SER A 145 0.02 -6.98 13.88
N GLY A 146 0.73 -6.12 13.16
CA GLY A 146 2.04 -6.45 12.60
C GLY A 146 2.33 -5.77 11.28
N VAL A 147 3.57 -5.97 10.82
CA VAL A 147 3.99 -5.61 9.46
C VAL A 147 3.52 -6.71 8.51
N ARG A 148 2.96 -6.33 7.37
CA ARG A 148 2.46 -7.26 6.36
C ARG A 148 2.70 -6.73 4.96
N THR A 149 2.67 -7.62 3.99
CA THR A 149 2.66 -7.30 2.56
C THR A 149 1.33 -7.76 1.98
N VAL A 150 0.58 -6.84 1.37
CA VAL A 150 -0.76 -7.09 0.83
C VAL A 150 -0.88 -6.53 -0.59
N PRO A 151 -1.77 -7.09 -1.41
CA PRO A 151 -2.08 -6.49 -2.71
C PRO A 151 -2.55 -5.04 -2.57
N LEU A 152 -2.04 -4.17 -3.44
CA LEU A 152 -2.35 -2.75 -3.50
C LEU A 152 -3.84 -2.52 -3.71
N ALA A 153 -4.51 -3.31 -4.57
CA ALA A 153 -5.94 -3.16 -4.79
C ALA A 153 -6.76 -3.44 -3.53
N LEU A 154 -6.35 -4.44 -2.73
CA LEU A 154 -6.96 -4.73 -1.43
C LEU A 154 -6.72 -3.62 -0.42
N TRP A 155 -5.48 -3.13 -0.32
CA TRP A 155 -5.13 -2.01 0.55
C TRP A 155 -5.93 -0.76 0.17
N TYR A 156 -5.97 -0.43 -1.12
CA TYR A 156 -6.67 0.72 -1.69
C TYR A 156 -8.18 0.67 -1.40
N GLY A 157 -8.80 -0.49 -1.57
CA GLY A 157 -10.23 -0.66 -1.25
C GLY A 157 -10.53 -0.60 0.24
N ALA A 158 -9.68 -1.20 1.09
CA ALA A 158 -9.92 -1.29 2.53
C ALA A 158 -9.77 0.06 3.22
N TYR A 159 -8.75 0.83 2.82
CA TYR A 159 -8.43 2.12 3.42
C TYR A 159 -9.08 3.30 2.68
N GLY A 160 -9.40 3.16 1.38
CA GLY A 160 -9.90 4.25 0.54
C GLY A 160 -11.40 4.53 0.60
N ALA A 161 -12.12 3.96 1.57
CA ALA A 161 -13.58 4.05 1.66
C ALA A 161 -14.10 5.46 1.98
N TRP A 162 -13.32 6.29 2.67
CA TRP A 162 -13.68 7.69 2.96
C TRP A 162 -12.97 8.66 2.03
N GLU A 163 -11.64 8.54 1.93
CA GLU A 163 -10.81 9.42 1.10
C GLU A 163 -9.97 8.62 0.12
N GLN A 164 -9.57 9.24 -0.98
CA GLN A 164 -8.80 8.57 -2.02
C GLN A 164 -7.37 8.33 -1.53
N PRO A 165 -6.86 7.10 -1.61
CA PRO A 165 -5.44 6.89 -1.40
C PRO A 165 -4.62 7.42 -2.57
N ARG A 166 -3.45 7.98 -2.25
CA ARG A 166 -2.49 8.57 -3.20
C ARG A 166 -1.08 8.13 -2.85
N TRP A 167 -0.13 8.48 -3.71
CA TRP A 167 1.28 8.14 -3.51
C TRP A 167 2.21 9.25 -3.95
N GLY A 168 3.46 9.14 -3.51
CA GLY A 168 4.55 9.96 -3.98
C GLY A 168 5.85 9.68 -3.26
N TRP A 169 6.88 10.41 -3.66
CA TRP A 169 8.19 10.32 -3.06
C TRP A 169 8.22 11.04 -1.71
N MET A 170 8.53 10.30 -0.64
CA MET A 170 8.77 10.90 0.66
C MET A 170 9.91 11.93 0.51
N ARG A 171 9.72 13.12 1.08
CA ARG A 171 10.65 14.26 0.96
C ARG A 171 10.88 14.76 -0.49
N GLY A 172 10.08 14.32 -1.46
CA GLY A 172 10.25 14.68 -2.88
C GLY A 172 11.51 14.07 -3.53
N VAL A 173 12.10 13.03 -2.93
CA VAL A 173 13.33 12.40 -3.42
C VAL A 173 13.00 11.12 -4.19
N ALA A 174 13.18 11.16 -5.51
CA ALA A 174 13.10 9.97 -6.34
C ALA A 174 14.31 9.06 -6.10
N LEU A 175 14.07 7.75 -6.00
CA LEU A 175 15.11 6.74 -5.85
C LEU A 175 15.60 6.28 -7.23
N ALA A 176 16.92 6.17 -7.40
CA ALA A 176 17.58 5.87 -8.68
C ALA A 176 18.41 4.58 -8.64
#